data_AF-A0A433P5C0-F1
#
_entry.id   AF-A0A433P5C0-F1
#
_cell.length_a   1.000
_cell.length_b   1.000
_cell.length_c   1.000
_cell.angle_alpha   90.00
_cell.angle_beta   90.00
_cell.angle_gamma   90.00
#
_symmetry.space_group_name_H-M   'P 1'
#
loop_
_entity.id
_entity.type
_entity.pdbx_description
1 polymer ?
#
loop_
_entity_poly.entity_id
_entity_poly.type
_entity_poly.pdbx_seq_one_letter_code
_entity_poly.pdbx_strand_id
1 'polypeptide(L)'
;MPTLRPSLGLRLWEYYAVDVKAAVEDFRAHLVAKKTVQAEKYKGLGLKEMPFKEQAARLAADALRGGEPEAFGTSPTTINKHRQPLVETYFTRLPSNPTTKKQPKERLALANNGWIWNANPLQDFAGPTSTAYLRRDVIVWGDCVKLRYGTGPDDNPWLWSHMRAYTEQVAQLFQGIRIDNCHSTPLHVAEYLLDAARRVRPDLYVVAELYQLAHSRGNADVGRRGTVEASA
;
A
#
# COMPACT_ATOMS: atom_id res chain seq x y z
N MET A 1 -31.66 -5.25 27.27
CA MET A 1 -30.47 -5.95 26.73
C MET A 1 -30.65 -6.05 25.22
N PRO A 2 -29.77 -5.46 24.40
CA PRO A 2 -29.86 -5.64 22.95
C PRO A 2 -29.33 -7.04 22.61
N THR A 3 -30.16 -7.81 21.92
CA THR A 3 -29.88 -9.15 21.42
C THR A 3 -28.79 -9.11 20.33
N LEU A 4 -27.79 -9.98 20.47
CA LEU A 4 -26.73 -10.20 19.50
C LEU A 4 -27.32 -10.50 18.11
N ARG A 5 -26.90 -9.76 17.08
CA ARG A 5 -27.01 -10.26 15.71
C ARG A 5 -26.04 -11.45 15.57
N PRO A 6 -26.42 -12.55 14.90
CA PRO A 6 -25.50 -13.65 14.62
C PRO A 6 -24.29 -13.11 13.86
N SER A 7 -23.10 -13.61 14.21
CA SER A 7 -21.83 -13.28 13.56
C SER A 7 -21.83 -13.75 12.10
N LEU A 8 -22.47 -13.00 11.22
CA LEU A 8 -22.08 -12.97 9.81
C LEU A 8 -20.75 -12.22 9.80
N GLY A 9 -19.65 -12.97 9.66
CA GLY A 9 -18.31 -12.41 9.49
C GLY A 9 -18.35 -11.28 8.46
N LEU A 10 -17.59 -10.22 8.71
CA LEU A 10 -17.54 -9.04 7.86
C LEU A 10 -17.05 -9.43 6.46
N ARG A 11 -18.01 -9.64 5.54
CA ARG A 11 -17.73 -9.91 4.14
C ARG A 11 -17.42 -8.58 3.46
N LEU A 12 -16.16 -8.15 3.57
CA LEU A 12 -15.66 -6.88 3.02
C LEU A 12 -16.03 -6.65 1.55
N TRP A 13 -16.26 -7.71 0.75
CA TRP A 13 -16.70 -7.60 -0.65
C TRP A 13 -18.18 -7.22 -0.84
N GLU A 14 -19.01 -7.24 0.20
CA GLU A 14 -20.46 -6.95 0.11
C GLU A 14 -20.79 -5.46 0.22
N TYR A 15 -19.80 -4.62 0.54
CA TYR A 15 -19.99 -3.20 0.84
C TYR A 15 -19.43 -2.25 -0.23
N TYR A 16 -19.12 -2.74 -1.43
CA TYR A 16 -18.48 -1.94 -2.47
C TYR A 16 -19.04 -2.19 -3.87
N ALA A 17 -19.68 -1.18 -4.44
CA ALA A 17 -20.03 -1.15 -5.86
C ALA A 17 -19.72 0.24 -6.43
N VAL A 18 -18.44 0.52 -6.68
CA VAL A 18 -18.14 1.41 -7.81
C VAL A 18 -18.37 0.56 -9.05
N ASP A 19 -19.46 0.83 -9.77
CA ASP A 19 -19.68 0.21 -11.06
C ASP A 19 -18.61 0.73 -12.02
N VAL A 20 -17.52 -0.02 -12.12
CA VAL A 20 -16.37 0.32 -12.97
C VAL A 20 -16.81 0.50 -14.42
N LYS A 21 -17.88 -0.18 -14.85
CA LYS A 21 -18.42 0.00 -16.20
C LYS A 21 -19.06 1.39 -16.31
N ALA A 22 -19.92 1.77 -15.36
CA ALA A 22 -20.52 3.10 -15.31
C ALA A 22 -19.48 4.22 -15.20
N ALA A 23 -18.45 4.04 -14.37
CA ALA A 23 -17.37 5.02 -14.21
C ALA A 23 -16.50 5.15 -15.48
N VAL A 24 -16.23 4.05 -16.19
CA VAL A 24 -15.53 4.07 -17.47
C VAL A 24 -16.39 4.69 -18.57
N GLU A 25 -17.70 4.42 -18.57
CA GLU A 25 -18.66 5.02 -19.50
C GLU A 25 -18.76 6.54 -19.26
N ASP A 26 -18.82 6.98 -18.01
CA ASP A 26 -18.85 8.40 -17.65
C ASP A 26 -17.53 9.11 -18.03
N PHE A 27 -16.37 8.47 -17.78
CA PHE A 27 -15.08 8.98 -18.23
C PHE A 27 -14.99 9.09 -19.76
N ARG A 28 -15.50 8.07 -20.49
CA ARG A 28 -15.57 8.11 -21.95
C ARG A 28 -16.53 9.20 -22.45
N ALA A 29 -17.67 9.38 -21.80
CA ALA A 29 -18.60 10.46 -22.11
C ALA A 29 -17.95 11.84 -21.91
N HIS A 30 -17.15 12.01 -20.86
CA HIS A 30 -16.37 13.23 -20.60
C HIS A 30 -15.23 13.44 -21.62
N LEU A 31 -14.55 12.38 -22.06
CA LEU A 31 -13.57 12.43 -23.16
C LEU A 31 -14.23 12.85 -24.49
N VAL A 32 -15.40 12.27 -24.80
CA VAL A 32 -16.18 12.61 -26.00
C VAL A 32 -16.73 14.03 -25.95
N ALA A 33 -17.13 14.50 -24.76
CA ALA A 33 -17.58 15.86 -24.52
C ALA A 33 -16.48 16.93 -24.66
N LYS A 34 -15.22 16.52 -24.89
CA LYS A 34 -14.05 17.41 -25.09
C LYS A 34 -13.96 18.52 -24.05
N LYS A 35 -14.30 18.26 -22.78
CA LYS A 35 -13.98 19.22 -21.71
C LYS A 35 -12.47 19.41 -21.71
N THR A 36 -12.07 20.63 -21.96
CA THR A 36 -10.79 21.00 -22.55
C THR A 36 -9.64 20.69 -21.61
N VAL A 37 -8.83 19.69 -21.93
CA VAL A 37 -7.41 19.73 -21.57
C VAL A 37 -6.82 20.89 -22.39
N GLN A 38 -6.09 21.80 -21.75
CA GLN A 38 -5.44 22.92 -22.45
C GLN A 38 -4.41 22.37 -23.45
N ALA A 39 -4.83 22.12 -24.69
CA ALA A 39 -4.01 21.53 -25.75
C ALA A 39 -2.73 22.35 -26.01
N GLU A 40 -2.80 23.67 -25.81
CA GLU A 40 -1.66 24.59 -25.80
C GLU A 40 -0.52 24.17 -24.86
N LYS A 41 -0.77 23.47 -23.75
CA LYS A 41 0.29 22.96 -22.86
C LYS A 41 1.15 21.86 -23.49
N TYR A 42 0.68 21.22 -24.56
CA TYR A 42 1.35 20.09 -25.22
C TYR A 42 1.81 20.40 -26.64
N LYS A 43 1.60 21.65 -27.10
CA LYS A 43 2.05 22.14 -28.40
C LYS A 43 3.59 22.19 -28.41
N GLY A 44 4.22 21.42 -29.30
CA GLY A 44 5.69 21.34 -29.41
C GLY A 44 6.37 20.24 -28.58
N LEU A 45 5.63 19.36 -27.90
CA LEU A 45 6.18 18.24 -27.12
C LEU A 45 6.12 16.89 -27.85
N GLY A 46 6.15 16.90 -29.19
CA GLY A 46 6.06 15.69 -30.01
C GLY A 46 7.40 14.96 -30.16
N LEU A 47 7.67 13.96 -29.31
CA LEU A 47 8.78 13.01 -29.51
C LEU A 47 8.81 12.42 -30.93
N LYS A 48 7.63 12.28 -31.56
CA LYS A 48 7.44 11.68 -32.89
C LYS A 48 8.13 12.43 -34.04
N GLU A 49 8.35 13.74 -33.91
CA GLU A 49 8.92 14.58 -34.97
C GLU A 49 10.45 14.70 -34.86
N MET A 50 11.05 14.20 -33.78
CA MET A 50 12.49 14.27 -33.55
C MET A 50 13.24 13.15 -34.30
N PRO A 51 14.51 13.35 -34.69
CA PRO A 51 15.36 12.26 -35.15
C PRO A 51 15.52 11.17 -34.08
N PHE A 52 15.55 9.90 -34.48
CA PHE A 52 15.56 8.75 -33.56
C PHE A 52 16.68 8.82 -32.49
N LYS A 53 17.86 9.34 -32.85
CA LYS A 53 18.98 9.51 -31.91
C LYS A 53 18.67 10.55 -30.82
N GLU A 54 17.95 11.61 -31.14
CA GLU A 54 17.50 12.61 -30.17
C GLU A 54 16.33 12.10 -29.34
N GLN A 55 15.42 11.32 -29.92
CA GLN A 55 14.39 10.62 -29.16
C GLN A 55 15.02 9.68 -28.12
N ALA A 56 15.99 8.87 -28.54
CA ALA A 56 16.70 7.93 -27.66
C ALA A 56 17.50 8.67 -26.59
N ALA A 57 18.18 9.77 -26.93
CA ALA A 57 18.89 10.59 -25.95
C ALA A 57 17.94 11.28 -24.96
N ARG A 58 16.78 11.75 -25.42
CA ARG A 58 15.76 12.38 -24.57
C ARG A 58 15.09 11.36 -23.65
N LEU A 59 14.74 10.18 -24.17
CA LEU A 59 14.22 9.06 -23.39
C LEU A 59 15.27 8.53 -22.40
N ALA A 60 16.53 8.44 -22.79
CA ALA A 60 17.62 8.08 -21.88
C ALA A 60 17.84 9.15 -20.80
N ALA A 61 17.81 10.43 -21.15
CA ALA A 61 17.94 11.52 -20.19
C ALA A 61 16.73 11.63 -19.25
N ASP A 62 15.52 11.33 -19.72
CA ASP A 62 14.31 11.29 -18.88
C ASP A 62 14.25 10.00 -18.03
N ALA A 63 14.73 8.87 -18.55
CA ALA A 63 14.86 7.62 -17.79
C ALA A 63 15.96 7.69 -16.72
N LEU A 64 17.08 8.36 -17.01
CA LEU A 64 18.14 8.66 -16.04
C LEU A 64 17.74 9.72 -15.02
N ARG A 65 16.77 10.58 -15.35
CA ARG A 65 16.12 11.51 -14.42
C ARG A 65 15.05 10.84 -13.55
N GLY A 66 14.61 9.63 -13.90
CA GLY A 66 13.40 9.02 -13.36
C GLY A 66 12.17 9.85 -13.73
N GLY A 67 10.99 9.24 -13.80
CA GLY A 67 9.77 10.03 -13.80
C GLY A 67 9.76 10.97 -12.59
N GLU A 68 9.59 12.27 -12.82
CA GLU A 68 9.35 13.30 -11.80
C GLU A 68 10.25 13.21 -10.54
N PRO A 69 11.52 13.65 -10.60
CA PRO A 69 12.36 13.82 -9.41
C PRO A 69 11.84 14.89 -8.43
N GLU A 70 10.89 15.74 -8.84
CA GLU A 70 10.22 16.68 -7.91
C GLU A 70 9.16 15.98 -7.04
N ALA A 71 8.64 14.80 -7.43
CA ALA A 71 7.67 14.06 -6.63
C ALA A 71 8.30 13.18 -5.53
N PHE A 72 9.57 12.78 -5.68
CA PHE A 72 10.27 11.91 -4.70
C PHE A 72 11.71 12.33 -4.35
N GLY A 73 12.11 13.57 -4.69
CA GLY A 73 13.19 14.29 -4.00
C GLY A 73 14.59 13.67 -4.03
N THR A 74 14.93 12.81 -4.99
CA THR A 74 16.28 12.23 -5.09
C THR A 74 16.99 12.71 -6.35
N SER A 75 17.73 13.81 -6.18
CA SER A 75 18.78 14.26 -7.10
C SER A 75 19.86 13.18 -7.23
N PRO A 76 20.52 13.02 -8.41
CA PRO A 76 21.64 12.09 -8.57
C PRO A 76 22.79 12.56 -7.66
N THR A 77 22.85 11.98 -6.46
CA THR A 77 23.77 12.40 -5.42
C THR A 77 24.72 11.27 -5.07
N THR A 78 25.95 11.66 -4.78
CA THR A 78 27.12 10.86 -4.47
C THR A 78 26.78 9.72 -3.49
N ILE A 79 27.08 8.48 -3.87
CA ILE A 79 26.91 7.30 -3.01
C ILE A 79 27.58 7.57 -1.66
N ASN A 80 26.79 7.57 -0.59
CA ASN A 80 27.25 7.74 0.77
C ASN A 80 26.68 6.64 1.66
N LYS A 81 27.57 5.84 2.23
CA LYS A 81 27.25 4.72 3.14
C LYS A 81 26.23 5.02 4.25
N HIS A 82 26.10 6.28 4.66
CA HIS A 82 25.27 6.69 5.80
C HIS A 82 23.95 7.37 5.43
N ARG A 83 23.84 7.94 4.21
CA ARG A 83 22.68 8.75 3.81
C ARG A 83 22.06 8.31 2.48
N GLN A 84 22.87 7.78 1.58
CA GLN A 84 22.48 7.39 0.23
C GLN A 84 23.28 6.15 -0.19
N PRO A 85 23.02 5.01 0.47
CA PRO A 85 23.69 3.76 0.11
C PRO A 85 23.28 3.34 -1.31
N LEU A 86 24.16 2.59 -1.98
CA LEU A 86 23.87 2.02 -3.31
C LEU A 86 22.68 1.04 -3.29
N VAL A 87 22.39 0.46 -2.13
CA VAL A 87 21.30 -0.47 -1.91
C VAL A 87 20.44 0.08 -0.78
N GLU A 88 19.13 0.09 -0.99
CA GLU A 88 18.17 0.55 0.00
C GLU A 88 18.26 -0.28 1.30
N THR A 89 17.79 0.30 2.39
CA THR A 89 17.81 -0.36 3.71
C THR A 89 16.67 -1.38 3.79
N TYR A 90 16.98 -2.65 3.52
CA TYR A 90 16.03 -3.77 3.70
C TYR A 90 15.75 -4.10 5.17
N PHE A 91 16.69 -3.77 6.06
CA PHE A 91 16.58 -4.05 7.48
C PHE A 91 17.00 -2.86 8.33
N THR A 92 16.10 -2.38 9.17
CA THR A 92 16.42 -1.39 10.21
C THR A 92 17.21 -2.06 11.31
N ARG A 93 18.43 -1.58 11.56
CA ARG A 93 19.33 -2.09 12.60
C ARG A 93 19.21 -1.22 13.85
N LEU A 94 18.67 -1.79 14.92
CA LEU A 94 18.57 -1.10 16.20
C LEU A 94 19.95 -0.96 16.86
N PRO A 95 20.24 0.17 17.52
CA PRO A 95 21.49 0.35 18.25
C PRO A 95 21.54 -0.59 19.47
N SER A 96 22.74 -0.89 19.97
CA SER A 96 22.91 -1.60 21.25
C SER A 96 22.91 -0.59 22.40
N ASN A 97 21.80 -0.48 23.13
CA ASN A 97 21.59 0.46 24.23
C ASN A 97 20.86 -0.24 25.41
N PRO A 98 20.67 0.38 26.59
CA PRO A 98 20.03 -0.27 27.72
C PRO A 98 18.63 -0.88 27.42
N THR A 99 17.90 -0.33 26.47
CA THR A 99 16.57 -0.81 26.03
C THR A 99 16.69 -2.07 25.17
N THR A 100 17.60 -2.07 24.19
CA THR A 100 17.74 -3.15 23.19
C THR A 100 18.71 -4.25 23.62
N LYS A 101 19.63 -3.99 24.56
CA LYS A 101 20.62 -4.96 25.08
C LYS A 101 19.98 -6.22 25.68
N LYS A 102 18.72 -6.14 26.12
CA LYS A 102 17.97 -7.29 26.64
C LYS A 102 17.49 -8.24 25.55
N GLN A 103 17.50 -7.81 24.29
CA GLN A 103 17.08 -8.61 23.15
C GLN A 103 18.29 -9.35 22.54
N PRO A 104 18.09 -10.58 22.03
CA PRO A 104 19.12 -11.28 21.27
C PRO A 104 19.48 -10.49 20.01
N LYS A 105 20.74 -10.60 19.57
CA LYS A 105 21.33 -9.76 18.51
C LYS A 105 20.59 -9.91 17.18
N GLU A 106 20.05 -11.09 16.93
CA GLU A 106 19.26 -11.47 15.76
C GLU A 106 17.94 -10.69 15.68
N ARG A 107 17.39 -10.26 16.83
CA ARG A 107 16.16 -9.45 16.91
C ARG A 107 16.41 -7.94 16.79
N LEU A 108 17.65 -7.54 16.58
CA LEU A 108 18.02 -6.13 16.38
C LEU A 108 18.02 -5.72 14.89
N ALA A 109 17.74 -6.65 13.98
CA ALA A 109 17.55 -6.37 12.56
C ALA A 109 16.09 -6.60 12.18
N LEU A 110 15.34 -5.52 12.01
CA LEU A 110 13.91 -5.55 11.70
C LEU A 110 13.71 -5.41 10.19
N ALA A 111 12.89 -6.27 9.59
CA ALA A 111 12.58 -6.17 8.16
C ALA A 111 11.77 -4.90 7.86
N ASN A 112 12.21 -4.13 6.87
CA ASN A 112 11.48 -2.97 6.38
C ASN A 112 10.42 -3.42 5.38
N ASN A 113 9.26 -2.77 5.39
CA ASN A 113 8.14 -3.15 4.53
C ASN A 113 8.36 -2.70 3.07
N GLY A 114 7.47 -3.10 2.17
CA GLY A 114 7.54 -2.75 0.76
C GLY A 114 6.48 -3.50 -0.03
N TRP A 115 6.75 -3.66 -1.32
CA TRP A 115 5.91 -4.43 -2.23
C TRP A 115 6.77 -5.21 -3.23
N ILE A 116 6.19 -6.21 -3.88
CA ILE A 116 6.87 -7.02 -4.90
C ILE A 116 6.15 -6.84 -6.22
N TRP A 117 6.93 -6.64 -7.28
CA TRP A 117 6.40 -6.53 -8.63
C TRP A 117 5.63 -7.79 -9.04
N ASN A 118 4.38 -7.62 -9.46
CA ASN A 118 3.52 -8.68 -9.98
C ASN A 118 3.38 -9.92 -9.06
N ALA A 119 3.43 -9.72 -7.75
CA ALA A 119 3.24 -10.78 -6.77
C ALA A 119 1.77 -10.88 -6.31
N ASN A 120 1.42 -12.02 -5.71
CA ASN A 120 0.17 -12.16 -4.98
C ASN A 120 0.24 -11.35 -3.67
N PRO A 121 -0.56 -10.27 -3.51
CA PRO A 121 -0.49 -9.43 -2.31
C PRO A 121 -0.99 -10.12 -1.04
N LEU A 122 -1.74 -11.22 -1.16
CA LEU A 122 -2.24 -11.99 -0.02
C LEU A 122 -1.14 -12.85 0.63
N GLN A 123 -0.02 -13.07 -0.06
CA GLN A 123 1.09 -13.83 0.48
C GLN A 123 2.01 -12.90 1.26
N ASP A 124 2.17 -13.16 2.56
CA ASP A 124 3.16 -12.44 3.37
C ASP A 124 4.58 -12.77 2.90
N PHE A 125 5.19 -11.82 2.19
CA PHE A 125 6.53 -11.98 1.65
C PHE A 125 7.64 -11.91 2.70
N ALA A 126 7.33 -11.53 3.95
CA ALA A 126 8.24 -11.64 5.08
C ALA A 126 8.09 -12.96 5.85
N GLY A 127 7.10 -13.78 5.49
CA GLY A 127 6.86 -15.07 6.10
C GLY A 127 7.94 -16.11 5.76
N PRO A 128 8.02 -17.21 6.55
CA PRO A 128 9.07 -18.22 6.40
C PRO A 128 9.02 -18.98 5.06
N THR A 129 7.92 -18.91 4.32
CA THR A 129 7.76 -19.54 3.01
C THR A 129 8.25 -18.67 1.85
N SER A 130 8.66 -17.43 2.11
CA SER A 130 9.12 -16.47 1.11
C SER A 130 10.63 -16.33 1.13
N THR A 131 11.22 -16.16 -0.07
CA THR A 131 12.64 -15.83 -0.25
C THR A 131 12.85 -14.40 -0.77
N ALA A 132 11.81 -13.56 -0.76
CA ALA A 132 11.81 -12.25 -1.42
C ALA A 132 12.92 -11.30 -0.92
N TYR A 133 13.18 -11.26 0.39
CA TYR A 133 14.27 -10.44 0.95
C TYR A 133 15.66 -10.96 0.53
N LEU A 134 15.82 -12.27 0.40
CA LEU A 134 17.09 -12.89 -0.02
C LEU A 134 17.37 -12.63 -1.50
N ARG A 135 16.34 -12.76 -2.34
CA ARG A 135 16.42 -12.53 -3.80
C ARG A 135 16.40 -11.06 -4.19
N ARG A 136 16.10 -10.16 -3.24
CA ARG A 136 15.90 -8.72 -3.45
C ARG A 136 14.73 -8.40 -4.40
N ASP A 137 13.65 -9.16 -4.26
CA ASP A 137 12.42 -8.93 -5.01
C ASP A 137 11.58 -7.78 -4.41
N VAL A 138 11.89 -7.38 -3.17
CA VAL A 138 11.14 -6.37 -2.42
C VAL A 138 11.59 -4.98 -2.84
N ILE A 139 10.67 -4.21 -3.42
CA ILE A 139 10.80 -2.77 -3.59
C ILE A 139 10.50 -2.16 -2.22
N VAL A 140 11.57 -1.89 -1.47
CA VAL A 140 11.53 -1.59 -0.03
C VAL A 140 11.26 -0.13 0.26
N TRP A 141 10.49 0.12 1.31
CA TRP A 141 10.35 1.42 1.95
C TRP A 141 11.27 1.49 3.17
N GLY A 142 12.44 2.12 2.99
CA GLY A 142 13.50 2.16 4.01
C GLY A 142 13.15 2.93 5.28
N ASP A 143 12.06 3.69 5.27
CA ASP A 143 11.54 4.51 6.36
C ASP A 143 10.52 3.76 7.25
N CYS A 144 10.01 2.61 6.80
CA CYS A 144 8.95 1.87 7.50
C CYS A 144 9.37 0.43 7.86
N VAL A 145 9.24 0.07 9.14
CA VAL A 145 9.43 -1.31 9.61
C VAL A 145 8.13 -2.11 9.46
N LYS A 146 8.21 -3.33 8.92
CA LYS A 146 7.05 -4.23 8.79
C LYS A 146 6.65 -4.80 10.14
N LEU A 147 5.37 -4.69 10.48
CA LEU A 147 4.80 -5.18 11.74
C LEU A 147 4.43 -6.67 11.63
N ARG A 148 4.93 -7.50 12.57
CA ARG A 148 4.66 -8.94 12.62
C ARG A 148 3.54 -9.25 13.62
N TYR A 149 2.30 -9.33 13.14
CA TYR A 149 1.13 -9.67 13.96
C TYR A 149 1.07 -11.14 14.37
N GLY A 150 1.52 -12.06 13.52
CA GLY A 150 1.35 -13.50 13.74
C GLY A 150 -0.05 -13.97 13.36
N THR A 151 -0.51 -15.08 13.94
CA THR A 151 -1.83 -15.68 13.70
C THR A 151 -2.92 -15.07 14.59
N GLY A 152 -2.54 -14.46 15.72
CA GLY A 152 -3.47 -13.82 16.64
C GLY A 152 -2.75 -13.02 17.75
N PRO A 153 -3.51 -12.45 18.70
CA PRO A 153 -2.96 -11.60 19.76
C PRO A 153 -1.83 -12.22 20.57
N ASP A 154 -1.87 -13.53 20.80
CA ASP A 154 -0.89 -14.25 21.62
C ASP A 154 0.53 -14.29 21.00
N ASP A 155 0.63 -14.18 19.67
CA ASP A 155 1.93 -14.22 18.97
C ASP A 155 2.72 -12.91 19.12
N ASN A 156 2.03 -11.80 19.38
CA ASN A 156 2.65 -10.50 19.62
C ASN A 156 1.77 -9.58 20.49
N PRO A 157 1.57 -9.88 21.79
CA PRO A 157 0.55 -9.24 22.62
C PRO A 157 0.70 -7.72 22.70
N TRP A 158 1.94 -7.25 22.75
CA TRP A 158 2.23 -5.81 22.79
C TRP A 158 1.77 -5.10 21.53
N LEU A 159 2.09 -5.64 20.34
CA LEU A 159 1.71 -5.03 19.06
C LEU A 159 0.19 -4.98 18.91
N TRP A 160 -0.50 -6.08 19.19
CA TRP A 160 -1.96 -6.14 19.10
C TRP A 160 -2.63 -5.17 20.06
N SER A 161 -2.17 -5.10 21.31
CA SER A 161 -2.67 -4.15 22.30
C SER A 161 -2.44 -2.70 21.88
N HIS A 162 -1.21 -2.39 21.42
CA HIS A 162 -0.83 -1.05 20.97
C HIS A 162 -1.68 -0.59 19.78
N MET A 163 -1.80 -1.43 18.75
CA MET A 163 -2.55 -1.09 17.55
C MET A 163 -4.06 -1.04 17.78
N ARG A 164 -4.59 -1.86 18.71
CA ARG A 164 -5.97 -1.74 19.16
C ARG A 164 -6.22 -0.38 19.80
N ALA A 165 -5.40 0.01 20.78
CA ALA A 165 -5.55 1.29 21.46
C ALA A 165 -5.42 2.48 20.50
N TYR A 166 -4.47 2.42 19.57
CA TYR A 166 -4.32 3.40 18.49
C TYR A 166 -5.60 3.48 17.63
N THR A 167 -6.13 2.34 17.19
CA THR A 167 -7.33 2.30 16.33
C THR A 167 -8.57 2.81 17.07
N GLU A 168 -8.75 2.42 18.33
CA GLU A 168 -9.82 2.93 19.19
C GLU A 168 -9.71 4.45 19.37
N GLN A 169 -8.50 4.98 19.60
CA GLN A 169 -8.27 6.43 19.69
C GLN A 169 -8.60 7.16 18.39
N VAL A 170 -8.21 6.63 17.24
CA VAL A 170 -8.59 7.19 15.93
C VAL A 170 -10.11 7.22 15.77
N ALA A 171 -10.82 6.14 16.13
CA ALA A 171 -12.28 6.08 16.04
C ALA A 171 -13.00 7.04 17.01
N GLN A 172 -12.40 7.36 18.17
CA GLN A 172 -12.91 8.39 19.08
C GLN A 172 -12.88 9.77 18.41
N LEU A 173 -11.78 10.08 17.69
CA LEU A 173 -11.51 11.40 17.12
C LEU A 173 -12.19 11.64 15.77
N PHE A 174 -12.26 10.62 14.91
CA PHE A 174 -12.68 10.75 13.51
C PHE A 174 -13.94 9.93 13.20
N GLN A 175 -14.71 10.39 12.21
CA GLN A 175 -15.92 9.71 11.73
C GLN A 175 -15.61 8.58 10.75
N GLY A 176 -14.38 8.51 10.24
CA GLY A 176 -13.97 7.43 9.36
C GLY A 176 -12.48 7.18 9.31
N ILE A 177 -12.12 6.03 8.73
CA ILE A 177 -10.75 5.56 8.57
C ILE A 177 -10.51 5.22 7.09
N ARG A 178 -9.42 5.73 6.53
CA ARG A 178 -8.86 5.25 5.26
C ARG A 178 -7.76 4.23 5.55
N ILE A 179 -7.88 3.03 5.00
CA ILE A 179 -6.89 1.96 5.12
C ILE A 179 -6.03 1.94 3.87
N ASP A 180 -4.77 2.31 4.04
CA ASP A 180 -3.75 2.26 2.99
C ASP A 180 -3.31 0.81 2.73
N ASN A 181 -3.03 0.50 1.45
CA ASN A 181 -2.61 -0.82 1.00
C ASN A 181 -3.39 -2.00 1.62
N CYS A 182 -4.71 -1.84 1.80
CA CYS A 182 -5.55 -2.77 2.56
C CYS A 182 -5.48 -4.22 2.04
N HIS A 183 -5.17 -4.40 0.76
CA HIS A 183 -5.03 -5.70 0.11
C HIS A 183 -3.82 -6.52 0.60
N SER A 184 -2.85 -5.89 1.26
CA SER A 184 -1.67 -6.54 1.86
C SER A 184 -1.80 -6.69 3.39
N THR A 185 -2.90 -6.24 3.98
CA THR A 185 -3.19 -6.41 5.41
C THR A 185 -3.85 -7.76 5.64
N PRO A 186 -3.32 -8.63 6.52
CA PRO A 186 -3.97 -9.90 6.83
C PRO A 186 -5.40 -9.69 7.33
N LEU A 187 -6.35 -10.45 6.78
CA LEU A 187 -7.78 -10.24 7.02
C LEU A 187 -8.14 -10.25 8.51
N HIS A 188 -7.65 -11.24 9.26
CA HIS A 188 -7.91 -11.37 10.69
C HIS A 188 -7.38 -10.18 11.53
N VAL A 189 -6.32 -9.50 11.06
CA VAL A 189 -5.82 -8.27 11.71
C VAL A 189 -6.77 -7.12 11.44
N ALA A 190 -7.19 -6.94 10.18
CA ALA A 190 -8.11 -5.87 9.80
C ALA A 190 -9.46 -6.02 10.50
N GLU A 191 -10.04 -7.22 10.53
CA GLU A 191 -11.31 -7.53 11.21
C GLU A 191 -11.23 -7.18 12.70
N TYR A 192 -10.21 -7.65 13.40
CA TYR A 192 -10.04 -7.39 14.83
C TYR A 192 -9.95 -5.88 15.15
N LEU A 193 -9.16 -5.14 14.38
CA LEU A 193 -8.95 -3.71 14.61
C LEU A 193 -10.19 -2.89 14.23
N LEU A 194 -10.85 -3.20 13.12
CA LEU A 194 -12.09 -2.52 12.72
C LEU A 194 -13.26 -2.83 13.65
N ASP A 195 -13.34 -4.05 14.19
CA ASP A 195 -14.32 -4.40 15.22
C ASP A 195 -14.07 -3.60 16.50
N ALA A 196 -12.81 -3.43 16.91
CA ALA A 196 -12.46 -2.57 18.04
C ALA A 196 -12.86 -1.11 17.78
N ALA A 197 -12.57 -0.59 16.58
CA ALA A 197 -12.97 0.74 16.14
C ALA A 197 -14.49 0.94 16.19
N ARG A 198 -15.26 -0.05 15.72
CA ARG A 198 -16.73 0.02 15.67
C ARG A 198 -17.41 -0.11 17.03
N ARG A 199 -16.77 -0.76 18.01
CA ARG A 199 -17.24 -0.73 19.41
C ARG A 199 -17.19 0.69 19.98
N VAL A 200 -16.22 1.49 19.55
CA VAL A 200 -16.10 2.90 19.92
C VAL A 200 -17.05 3.76 19.08
N ARG A 201 -17.11 3.53 17.78
CA ARG A 201 -17.95 4.27 16.83
C ARG A 201 -18.77 3.32 15.94
N PRO A 202 -20.03 3.00 16.29
CA PRO A 202 -20.84 2.04 15.54
C PRO A 202 -21.08 2.42 14.07
N ASP A 203 -21.09 3.71 13.75
CA ASP A 203 -21.33 4.32 12.44
C ASP A 203 -20.03 4.69 11.69
N LEU A 204 -18.89 4.08 12.06
CA LEU A 204 -17.59 4.40 11.48
C LEU A 204 -17.55 4.15 9.96
N TYR A 205 -17.29 5.23 9.22
CA TYR A 205 -17.05 5.21 7.77
C TYR A 205 -15.68 4.59 7.45
N VAL A 206 -15.58 3.70 6.47
CA VAL A 206 -14.30 3.03 6.15
C VAL A 206 -14.04 3.08 4.65
N VAL A 207 -12.86 3.55 4.27
CA VAL A 207 -12.36 3.58 2.89
C VAL A 207 -11.15 2.68 2.81
N ALA A 208 -11.02 1.88 1.76
CA ALA A 208 -9.89 0.98 1.59
C ALA A 208 -9.25 1.15 0.21
N GLU A 209 -7.91 1.26 0.19
CA GLU A 209 -7.14 1.09 -1.03
C GLU A 209 -6.94 -0.42 -1.30
N LEU A 210 -7.84 -1.00 -2.10
CA LEU A 210 -7.91 -2.43 -2.33
C LEU A 210 -7.72 -2.77 -3.82
N TYR A 211 -6.61 -3.44 -4.14
CA TYR A 211 -6.38 -4.01 -5.46
C TYR A 211 -6.32 -5.53 -5.34
N GLN A 212 -7.37 -6.21 -5.79
CA GLN A 212 -7.33 -7.66 -5.93
C GLN A 212 -7.25 -7.99 -7.41
N LEU A 213 -6.32 -8.89 -7.77
CA LEU A 213 -6.47 -9.67 -8.98
C LEU A 213 -7.77 -10.45 -8.81
N ALA A 214 -8.73 -10.23 -9.71
CA ALA A 214 -10.01 -10.92 -9.69
C ALA A 214 -9.73 -12.42 -9.56
N HIS A 215 -10.17 -13.04 -8.46
CA HIS A 215 -10.41 -14.48 -8.49
C HIS A 215 -11.64 -14.67 -9.37
N SER A 216 -11.42 -14.67 -10.67
CA SER A 216 -12.36 -15.22 -11.63
C SER A 216 -12.51 -16.70 -11.29
N ARG A 217 -13.51 -17.05 -10.47
CA ARG A 217 -14.18 -18.33 -10.66
C ARG A 217 -14.90 -18.23 -12.01
N GLY A 218 -14.15 -18.48 -13.09
CA GLY A 218 -14.64 -18.59 -14.46
C GLY A 218 -15.04 -17.26 -15.12
N ASN A 219 -14.07 -16.41 -15.48
CA ASN A 219 -14.00 -15.75 -16.78
C ASN A 219 -12.77 -14.83 -16.85
N ALA A 220 -12.12 -14.89 -18.00
CA ALA A 220 -10.83 -14.30 -18.29
C ALA A 220 -10.73 -12.77 -18.09
N ASP A 221 -9.51 -12.38 -17.72
CA ASP A 221 -8.83 -11.11 -17.99
C ASP A 221 -9.26 -9.79 -17.32
N VAL A 222 -8.18 -9.05 -17.00
CA VAL A 222 -8.06 -7.64 -16.64
C VAL A 222 -8.11 -7.30 -15.14
N GLY A 223 -6.91 -7.12 -14.57
CA GLY A 223 -6.72 -6.47 -13.26
C GLY A 223 -7.29 -5.06 -13.26
N ARG A 224 -8.31 -4.84 -12.42
CA ARG A 224 -8.90 -3.52 -12.19
C ARG A 224 -8.25 -2.86 -10.98
N ARG A 225 -7.75 -1.64 -11.19
CA ARG A 225 -7.26 -0.74 -10.15
C ARG A 225 -8.43 0.13 -9.67
N GLY A 226 -8.70 0.20 -8.37
CA GLY A 226 -9.63 1.18 -7.79
C GLY A 226 -9.40 1.40 -6.29
N THR A 227 -9.39 2.66 -5.87
CA THR A 227 -9.69 3.07 -4.49
C THR A 227 -11.18 2.91 -4.24
N VAL A 228 -11.56 2.36 -3.08
CA VAL A 228 -12.94 1.96 -2.81
C VAL A 228 -13.48 2.66 -1.57
N GLU A 229 -14.51 3.48 -1.76
CA GLU A 229 -15.26 4.17 -0.70
C GLU A 229 -16.46 3.32 -0.24
N ALA A 230 -16.69 3.21 1.07
CA ALA A 230 -17.92 2.63 1.62
C ALA A 230 -18.53 3.54 2.68
N SER A 231 -19.67 4.16 2.35
CA SER A 231 -20.64 4.67 3.34
C SER A 231 -21.88 3.79 3.33
N ALA A 232 -22.38 3.48 4.51
CA ALA A 232 -23.79 3.18 4.74
C ALA A 232 -24.35 4.27 5.66
#